data_AF-A0A3M1ZPA7-F1
#
_entry.id   AF-A0A3M1ZPA7-F1
#
_cell.length_a   1.000
_cell.length_b   1.000
_cell.length_c   1.000
_cell.angle_alpha   90.00
_cell.angle_beta   90.00
_cell.angle_gamma   90.00
#
_symmetry.space_group_name_H-M   'P 1'
#
loop_
_entity.id
_entity.type
_entity.pdbx_description
1 polymer ?
#
loop_
_entity_poly.entity_id
_entity_poly.type
_entity_poly.pdbx_seq_one_letter_code
_entity_poly.pdbx_strand_id
1 'polypeptide(L)'
;METLLEALEAQGVVGALDAELARTIARLSGDGRAEVALAAALVSRAVTEGHVCLPLGRPERVLGELPPPFRPDPGWAGALAQSPAVGRPG
;
A
#
# COMPACT_ATOMS: atom_id res chain seq x y z
N MET A 1 8.34 9.10 2.66
CA MET A 1 7.05 8.65 2.09
C MET A 1 6.88 9.12 0.66
N GLU A 2 7.06 10.42 0.37
CA GLU A 2 7.02 10.97 -1.01
C GLU A 2 7.90 10.18 -1.99
N THR A 3 9.17 9.97 -1.64
CA THR A 3 10.13 9.21 -2.47
C THR A 3 9.73 7.74 -2.72
N LEU A 4 8.94 7.14 -1.81
CA LEU A 4 8.48 5.76 -1.97
C LEU A 4 7.37 5.68 -3.03
N LEU A 5 6.38 6.57 -2.94
CA LEU A 5 5.25 6.61 -3.87
C LEU A 5 5.70 7.02 -5.26
N GLU A 6 6.58 8.02 -5.35
CA GLU A 6 7.21 8.43 -6.62
C GLU A 6 7.97 7.28 -7.28
N ALA A 7 8.70 6.48 -6.50
CA ALA A 7 9.43 5.34 -7.04
C ALA A 7 8.48 4.22 -7.51
N LEU A 8 7.35 3.98 -6.82
CA LEU A 8 6.31 3.04 -7.25
C LEU A 8 5.63 3.50 -8.55
N GLU A 9 5.30 4.79 -8.64
CA GLU A 9 4.73 5.40 -9.84
C GLU A 9 5.70 5.33 -11.02
N ALA A 10 6.98 5.69 -10.81
CA ALA A 10 8.01 5.67 -11.85
C ALA A 10 8.28 4.25 -12.40
N GLN A 11 8.08 3.22 -11.58
CA GLN A 11 8.21 1.82 -12.00
C GLN A 11 6.89 1.23 -12.53
N GLY A 12 5.80 2.01 -12.56
CA GLY A 12 4.50 1.57 -13.06
C GLY A 12 3.79 0.53 -12.17
N VAL A 13 4.27 0.35 -10.94
CA VAL A 13 3.67 -0.57 -9.96
C VAL A 13 2.30 -0.05 -9.52
N VAL A 14 2.18 1.27 -9.42
CA VAL A 14 0.95 1.97 -9.04
C VAL A 14 0.74 3.17 -9.98
N GLY A 15 -0.51 3.57 -10.16
CA GLY A 15 -0.84 4.77 -10.92
C GLY A 15 -0.89 6.04 -10.06
N ALA A 16 -1.05 7.20 -10.69
CA ALA A 16 -1.19 8.48 -9.99
C ALA A 16 -2.36 8.49 -9.00
N LEU A 17 -3.47 7.81 -9.33
CA LEU A 17 -4.62 7.66 -8.42
C LEU A 17 -4.24 6.92 -7.13
N ASP A 18 -3.54 5.79 -7.27
CA ASP A 18 -3.15 4.93 -6.16
C ASP A 18 -2.20 5.68 -5.22
N ALA A 19 -1.26 6.44 -5.79
CA ALA A 19 -0.32 7.24 -5.03
C ALA A 19 -1.00 8.41 -4.31
N GLU A 20 -1.91 9.13 -4.97
CA GLU A 20 -2.64 10.22 -4.33
C GLU A 20 -3.58 9.72 -3.22
N LEU A 21 -4.18 8.55 -3.40
CA LEU A 21 -4.92 7.89 -2.32
C LEU A 21 -4.01 7.62 -1.13
N ALA A 22 -2.83 7.03 -1.35
CA ALA A 22 -1.87 6.77 -0.28
C ALA A 22 -1.44 8.04 0.45
N ARG A 23 -1.15 9.13 -0.28
CA ARG A 23 -0.86 10.46 0.31
C ARG A 23 -2.03 10.96 1.14
N THR A 24 -3.25 10.83 0.62
CA THR A 24 -4.48 11.26 1.30
C THR A 24 -4.72 10.48 2.58
N ILE A 25 -4.61 9.15 2.54
CA ILE A 25 -4.78 8.29 3.72
C ILE A 25 -3.75 8.63 4.79
N ALA A 26 -2.47 8.75 4.43
CA ALA A 26 -1.42 9.10 5.38
C ALA A 26 -1.65 10.47 6.03
N ARG A 27 -2.12 11.46 5.24
CA ARG A 27 -2.47 12.79 5.75
C ARG A 27 -3.67 12.76 6.69
N LEU A 28 -4.71 11.98 6.38
CA LEU A 28 -5.94 11.89 7.19
C LEU A 28 -5.75 11.09 8.48
N SER A 29 -4.94 10.03 8.44
CA SER A 29 -4.65 9.20 9.61
C SER A 29 -3.59 9.81 10.54
N GLY A 30 -2.84 10.82 10.05
CA GLY A 30 -1.65 11.33 10.74
C GLY A 30 -0.51 10.31 10.80
N ASP A 31 -0.58 9.25 9.99
CA ASP A 31 0.36 8.12 10.02
C ASP A 31 1.33 8.21 8.83
N GLY A 32 2.56 8.63 9.11
CA GLY A 32 3.61 8.78 8.11
C GLY A 32 4.43 7.52 7.83
N ARG A 33 4.03 6.36 8.38
CA ARG A 33 4.75 5.10 8.19
C ARG A 33 4.68 4.64 6.73
N ALA A 34 5.83 4.22 6.21
CA ALA A 34 5.98 3.79 4.82
C ALA A 34 5.08 2.59 4.48
N GLU A 35 4.88 1.70 5.45
CA GLU A 35 4.04 0.50 5.35
C GLU A 35 2.58 0.84 5.09
N VAL A 36 2.07 1.91 5.72
CA VAL A 36 0.68 2.35 5.57
C VAL A 36 0.45 2.95 4.19
N ALA A 37 1.38 3.82 3.75
CA ALA A 37 1.31 4.39 2.41
C ALA A 37 1.47 3.32 1.31
N LEU A 38 2.42 2.39 1.49
CA LEU A 38 2.60 1.27 0.58
C LEU A 38 1.32 0.42 0.51
N ALA A 39 0.74 0.04 1.65
CA ALA A 39 -0.48 -0.74 1.67
C ALA A 39 -1.67 -0.01 1.02
N ALA A 40 -1.83 1.29 1.29
CA ALA A 40 -2.90 2.08 0.68
C ALA A 40 -2.77 2.12 -0.85
N ALA A 41 -1.55 2.34 -1.37
CA ALA A 41 -1.30 2.35 -2.80
C ALA A 41 -1.53 0.97 -3.44
N LEU A 42 -1.02 -0.10 -2.83
CA LEU A 42 -1.16 -1.46 -3.36
C LEU A 42 -2.61 -1.98 -3.28
N VAL A 43 -3.37 -1.63 -2.23
CA VAL A 43 -4.80 -1.98 -2.14
C VAL A 43 -5.58 -1.26 -3.23
N SER A 44 -5.33 0.03 -3.46
CA SER A 44 -5.95 0.78 -4.56
C SER A 44 -5.64 0.16 -5.92
N ARG A 45 -4.37 -0.23 -6.13
CA ARG A 45 -3.95 -0.90 -7.35
C ARG A 45 -4.68 -2.24 -7.54
N ALA A 46 -4.75 -3.05 -6.48
CA ALA A 46 -5.44 -4.34 -6.52
C ALA A 46 -6.92 -4.19 -6.86
N VAL A 47 -7.59 -3.18 -6.29
CA VAL A 47 -8.99 -2.86 -6.60
C VAL A 47 -9.14 -2.43 -8.06
N THR A 48 -8.23 -1.61 -8.58
CA THR A 48 -8.20 -1.19 -9.98
C THR A 48 -8.04 -2.39 -10.93
N GLU A 49 -7.30 -3.42 -10.52
CA GLU A 49 -7.12 -4.68 -11.26
C GLU A 49 -8.28 -5.68 -11.06
N GLY A 50 -9.32 -5.30 -10.30
CA GLY A 50 -10.54 -6.11 -10.11
C GLY A 50 -10.47 -7.06 -8.90
N HIS A 51 -9.48 -6.93 -8.03
CA HIS A 51 -9.35 -7.73 -6.83
C HIS A 51 -10.06 -7.08 -5.63
N VAL A 52 -10.74 -7.90 -4.84
CA VAL A 52 -11.47 -7.42 -3.66
C VAL A 52 -10.54 -7.16 -2.47
N CYS A 53 -9.45 -7.92 -2.37
CA CYS A 53 -8.52 -7.83 -1.24
C CYS A 53 -7.07 -7.95 -1.71
N LEU A 54 -6.17 -7.30 -0.96
CA LEU A 54 -4.73 -7.50 -1.08
C LEU A 54 -4.26 -8.49 0.01
N PRO A 55 -3.74 -9.68 -0.36
CA PRO A 55 -3.23 -10.64 0.62
C PRO A 55 -1.92 -10.13 1.22
N LEU A 56 -1.95 -9.66 2.48
CA LEU A 56 -0.82 -8.97 3.09
C LEU A 56 0.49 -9.81 3.10
N GLY A 57 0.42 -11.12 3.36
CA GLY A 57 1.63 -11.95 3.36
C GLY A 57 2.21 -12.25 1.97
N ARG A 58 1.43 -12.04 0.89
CA ARG A 58 1.73 -12.50 -0.47
C ARG A 58 1.09 -11.62 -1.56
N PRO A 59 1.28 -10.29 -1.56
CA PRO A 59 0.62 -9.41 -2.53
C PRO A 59 0.98 -9.73 -3.98
N GLU A 60 2.10 -10.43 -4.22
CA GLU A 60 2.49 -10.91 -5.54
C GLU A 60 1.47 -11.87 -6.18
N ARG A 61 0.59 -12.49 -5.38
CA ARG A 61 -0.49 -13.34 -5.89
C ARG A 61 -1.57 -12.54 -6.63
N VAL A 62 -1.63 -11.24 -6.40
CA VAL A 62 -2.62 -10.33 -6.95
C VAL A 62 -1.96 -9.34 -7.91
N LEU A 63 -0.85 -8.74 -7.50
CA LEU A 63 -0.19 -7.67 -8.25
C LEU A 63 1.02 -8.12 -9.08
N GLY A 64 1.34 -9.43 -9.09
CA GLY A 64 2.57 -9.94 -9.67
C GLY A 64 3.82 -9.55 -8.87
N GLU A 65 5.00 -9.81 -9.41
CA GLU A 65 6.24 -9.53 -8.69
C GLU A 65 6.45 -8.03 -8.47
N LEU A 66 6.48 -7.61 -7.20
CA LEU A 66 6.83 -6.25 -6.84
C LEU A 66 8.34 -6.04 -6.98
N PRO A 67 8.78 -5.02 -7.74
CA PRO A 67 10.20 -4.76 -7.92
C PRO A 67 10.87 -4.29 -6.62
N PRO A 68 12.19 -4.50 -6.44
CA PRO A 68 12.92 -3.92 -5.31
C PRO A 68 12.84 -2.38 -5.32
N PRO A 69 12.76 -1.72 -4.15
CA PRO A 69 12.81 -2.28 -2.79
C PRO A 69 11.43 -2.63 -2.21
N PHE A 70 10.37 -2.68 -3.02
CA PHE A 70 8.96 -2.71 -2.57
C PHE A 70 8.48 -4.09 -2.13
N ARG A 71 9.28 -4.78 -1.31
CA ARG A 71 8.85 -6.03 -0.70
C ARG A 71 8.10 -5.73 0.59
N PRO A 72 6.85 -6.18 0.74
CA PRO A 72 6.16 -6.09 2.01
C PRO A 72 6.93 -6.93 3.02
N ASP A 73 7.36 -6.28 4.11
CA ASP A 73 8.00 -6.96 5.22
C ASP A 73 6.97 -7.84 5.95
N PRO A 74 7.33 -9.04 6.45
CA PRO A 74 6.41 -9.87 7.25
C PRO A 74 5.77 -9.14 8.44
N GLY A 75 6.44 -8.13 9.00
CA GLY A 75 5.97 -7.27 10.09
C GLY A 75 4.99 -6.17 9.67
N TRP A 76 4.75 -5.96 8.37
CA TRP A 76 3.90 -4.86 7.91
C TRP A 76 2.44 -5.01 8.39
N ALA A 77 1.93 -6.23 8.56
CA ALA A 77 0.59 -6.45 9.11
C ALA A 77 0.46 -5.90 10.54
N GLY A 78 1.51 -6.04 11.36
CA GLY A 78 1.56 -5.46 12.69
C GLY A 78 1.66 -3.93 12.66
N ALA A 79 2.38 -3.37 11.69
CA ALA A 79 2.42 -1.92 11.49
C ALA A 79 1.04 -1.38 11.09
N LEU A 80 0.38 -2.02 10.11
CA LEU A 80 -0.96 -1.66 9.64
C LEU A 80 -1.99 -1.73 10.76
N ALA A 81 -1.97 -2.78 11.59
CA ALA A 81 -2.90 -2.93 12.71
C ALA A 81 -2.79 -1.83 13.78
N GLN A 82 -1.66 -1.12 13.85
CA GLN A 82 -1.46 0.03 14.74
C GLN A 82 -1.89 1.37 14.10
N SER A 83 -2.20 1.37 12.80
CA SER A 83 -2.57 2.60 12.09
C SER A 83 -4.03 2.97 12.34
N PRO A 84 -4.35 4.24 12.64
CA PRO A 84 -5.74 4.72 12.66
C PRO A 84 -6.46 4.57 11.31
N ALA A 85 -5.71 4.41 10.21
CA ALA A 85 -6.26 4.16 8.88
C ALA A 85 -6.86 2.76 8.71
N VAL A 86 -6.58 1.83 9.63
CA VAL A 86 -6.95 0.41 9.50
C VAL A 86 -7.87 0.02 10.64
N GLY A 87 -9.11 -0.36 10.29
CA GLY A 87 -10.08 -0.90 11.23
C GLY A 87 -9.85 -2.38 11.53
N ARG A 88 -10.45 -2.87 12.63
CA ARG A 88 -10.58 -4.31 12.88
C ARG A 88 -11.85 -4.83 12.21
N PRO A 89 -11.86 -6.08 11.71
CA PRO A 89 -13.10 -6.74 11.31
C PRO A 89 -14.12 -6.68 12.46
N GLY A 90 -15.37 -6.33 12.14
CA GLY A 90 -16.49 -6.28 13.09
C GLY A 90 -17.10 -7.64 13.35
#